data_AF-A0A9D8QWI9-F1
#
_entry.id   AF-A0A9D8QWI9-F1
#
_cell.length_a   1.000
_cell.length_b   1.000
_cell.length_c   1.000
_cell.angle_alpha   90.00
_cell.angle_beta   90.00
_cell.angle_gamma   90.00
#
_symmetry.space_group_name_H-M   'P 1'
#
loop_
_entity.id
_entity.type
_entity.pdbx_description
1 polymer ?
#
loop_
_entity_poly.entity_id
_entity_poly.type
_entity_poly.pdbx_seq_one_letter_code
_entity_poly.pdbx_strand_id
1 'polypeptide(L)'
;CSESSDNSENSAYLENSDSSEITPPLGGDRGGLWSPVIDELKAFETSPLGGTEGGGSRSLWSIFLLGVLGGLIALLTPCVWPIIPMTVSFFLKRAEDKKKGIRDAITYGISIVVIYVLLGLLVTLIFGASALNALSTNAIFNIFFCLMLLVFGASFLGGFEITLPSSWTNAVDKKSSSTTGLLSIFLMAFTLSLVSFSCTGPIIGFLLVEVSTTGSLLAPTIGMLGFALALALPFTLFAMFPAWLKSMPKSGNWMNCIKVCLGLLEIAFALKFFSVADLAYGWHLMDREVFLCLWIVIFALMGAYLIGWIRFPHDEDEYDEMGEVIQRPKTSVTRFFMALVSFAFALYMVPGLWGAPCKAVSAFAPPMQTQDFRLGDASVEAHFNDYDEGMAYAKAHKMPVMIDFTGYGCVNCRKMEAAVWTDPQVATLMKEKYVLITLYVDEKTPLPEKFTVQENGQDVTLRTVGDRWSYLQRSKFGANAQPFYVLIDNEGHPLTGSYSYNEDVSAYRNFLEK
;
A
#
# COMPACT_ATOMS: atom_id res chain seq x y z
N CYS A 1 -23.54 52.70 4.83
CA CYS A 1 -22.94 53.57 3.81
C CYS A 1 -21.68 52.87 3.33
N SER A 2 -21.81 52.09 2.26
CA SER A 2 -21.34 52.46 0.89
C SER A 2 -19.81 52.30 0.82
N GLU A 3 -19.22 51.38 0.06
CA GLU A 3 -19.52 51.02 -1.33
C GLU A 3 -19.31 49.53 -1.61
N SER A 4 -20.26 49.00 -2.38
CA SER A 4 -20.24 47.77 -3.15
C SER A 4 -19.46 47.99 -4.45
N SER A 5 -18.46 47.15 -4.73
CA SER A 5 -17.91 46.97 -6.06
C SER A 5 -17.72 45.48 -6.30
N ASP A 6 -18.56 44.97 -7.21
CA ASP A 6 -18.57 43.71 -7.95
C ASP A 6 -17.45 42.70 -7.70
N ASN A 7 -17.87 41.51 -7.25
CA ASN A 7 -17.14 40.26 -7.44
C ASN A 7 -18.17 39.13 -7.70
N SER A 8 -18.94 39.30 -8.78
CA SER A 8 -19.96 38.36 -9.23
C SER A 8 -19.54 37.54 -10.47
N GLU A 9 -18.24 37.25 -10.65
CA GLU A 9 -17.75 36.53 -11.84
C GLU A 9 -17.23 35.10 -11.60
N ASN A 10 -17.36 34.52 -10.40
CA ASN A 10 -16.86 33.16 -10.14
C ASN A 10 -17.90 32.14 -9.66
N SER A 11 -19.18 32.42 -9.84
CA SER A 11 -20.28 31.53 -9.40
C SER A 11 -21.27 31.16 -10.51
N ALA A 12 -20.87 31.22 -11.78
CA ALA A 12 -21.76 30.99 -12.93
C ALA A 12 -21.41 29.76 -13.80
N TYR A 13 -20.64 28.79 -13.29
CA TYR A 13 -20.18 27.64 -14.09
C TYR A 13 -20.94 26.31 -13.85
N LEU A 14 -22.11 26.32 -13.19
CA LEU A 14 -22.83 25.06 -12.88
C LEU A 14 -24.31 24.97 -13.29
N GLU A 15 -24.87 25.91 -14.07
CA GLU A 15 -26.26 25.77 -14.54
C GLU A 15 -26.42 26.16 -16.01
N ASN A 16 -26.21 25.19 -16.90
CA ASN A 16 -27.06 24.87 -18.07
C ASN A 16 -26.25 24.12 -19.13
N SER A 17 -26.43 22.81 -19.19
CA SER A 17 -26.44 22.11 -20.46
C SER A 17 -27.46 20.99 -20.37
N ASP A 18 -28.58 21.21 -21.06
CA ASP A 18 -29.65 20.26 -21.30
C ASP A 18 -29.11 18.87 -21.65
N SER A 19 -29.82 17.88 -21.13
CA SER A 19 -29.75 16.48 -21.51
C SER A 19 -29.90 16.29 -23.03
N SER A 20 -28.79 16.14 -23.73
CA SER A 20 -28.76 15.48 -25.03
C SER A 20 -27.93 14.21 -24.92
N GLU A 21 -28.58 13.08 -25.18
CA GLU A 21 -27.97 11.76 -25.31
C GLU A 21 -26.71 11.81 -26.19
N ILE A 22 -25.56 11.43 -25.63
CA ILE A 22 -24.36 11.15 -26.41
C ILE A 22 -23.90 9.73 -26.03
N THR A 23 -24.42 8.75 -26.75
CA THR A 23 -23.68 7.50 -27.00
C THR A 23 -22.37 7.86 -27.70
N PRO A 24 -21.18 7.49 -27.19
CA PRO A 24 -19.95 7.63 -27.97
C PRO A 24 -19.73 6.37 -28.82
N PRO A 25 -19.77 6.44 -30.16
CA PRO A 25 -19.30 5.35 -31.01
C PRO A 25 -17.77 5.41 -31.09
N LEU A 26 -17.08 4.35 -30.67
CA LEU A 26 -15.67 4.11 -31.06
C LEU A 26 -15.66 3.40 -32.42
N GLY A 27 -15.79 4.20 -33.46
CA GLY A 27 -15.77 3.76 -34.85
C GLY A 27 -15.59 4.96 -35.77
N GLY A 28 -14.43 5.61 -35.70
CA GLY A 28 -14.11 6.76 -36.52
C GLY A 28 -12.86 7.47 -36.01
N ASP A 29 -11.83 7.48 -36.85
CA ASP A 29 -10.55 8.16 -36.74
C ASP A 29 -10.58 9.48 -35.92
N ARG A 30 -10.34 9.38 -34.60
CA ARG A 30 -9.97 10.53 -33.75
C ARG A 30 -8.45 10.68 -33.86
N GLY A 31 -8.01 11.41 -34.89
CA GLY A 31 -6.63 11.44 -35.36
C GLY A 31 -5.56 11.36 -34.27
N GLY A 32 -4.68 10.36 -34.36
CA GLY A 32 -3.41 10.23 -33.62
C GLY A 32 -3.48 10.12 -32.08
N LEU A 33 -4.53 10.59 -31.41
CA LEU A 33 -4.56 10.78 -29.96
C LEU A 33 -4.35 9.50 -29.15
N TRP A 34 -4.72 8.35 -29.70
CA TRP A 34 -4.58 7.03 -29.07
C TRP A 34 -3.43 6.20 -29.65
N SER A 35 -2.63 6.74 -30.59
CA SER A 35 -1.54 6.00 -31.21
C SER A 35 -0.39 5.75 -30.21
N PRO A 36 0.27 4.59 -30.25
CA PRO A 36 1.44 4.31 -29.42
C PRO A 36 2.59 5.30 -29.66
N VAL A 37 3.15 5.84 -28.57
CA VAL A 37 4.27 6.80 -28.57
C VAL A 37 5.47 6.26 -27.77
N ILE A 38 5.55 4.93 -27.67
CA ILE A 38 6.56 4.23 -26.86
C ILE A 38 7.98 4.55 -27.35
N ASP A 39 8.20 4.58 -28.66
CA ASP A 39 9.52 4.84 -29.24
C ASP A 39 9.93 6.32 -29.08
N GLU A 40 8.97 7.25 -29.17
CA GLU A 40 9.19 8.68 -28.95
C GLU A 40 9.58 8.94 -27.48
N LEU A 41 8.84 8.37 -26.52
CA LEU A 41 9.17 8.44 -25.09
C LEU A 41 10.57 7.91 -24.79
N LYS A 42 10.92 6.74 -25.33
CA LYS A 42 12.25 6.15 -25.14
C LYS A 42 13.37 6.98 -25.77
N ALA A 43 13.10 7.67 -26.88
CA ALA A 43 14.06 8.58 -27.49
C ALA A 43 14.38 9.78 -26.58
N PHE A 44 13.38 10.31 -25.86
CA PHE A 44 13.61 11.37 -24.87
C PHE A 44 14.38 10.87 -23.64
N GLU A 45 14.15 9.64 -23.21
CA GLU A 45 14.84 9.01 -22.08
C GLU A 45 16.32 8.66 -22.36
N THR A 46 16.70 8.53 -23.64
CA THR A 46 18.06 8.11 -24.06
C THR A 46 18.94 9.24 -24.58
N SER A 47 18.43 10.48 -24.69
CA SER A 47 19.18 11.64 -25.17
C SER A 47 20.14 12.22 -24.11
N PRO A 48 21.37 12.64 -24.46
CA PRO A 48 22.40 13.09 -23.50
C PRO A 48 22.08 14.41 -22.76
N LEU A 49 20.99 15.09 -23.10
CA LEU A 49 20.43 16.24 -22.38
C LEU A 49 19.23 15.86 -21.47
N GLY A 50 18.83 14.59 -21.49
CA GLY A 50 17.78 13.98 -20.66
C GLY A 50 18.32 13.40 -19.36
N GLY A 51 18.96 14.23 -18.52
CA GLY A 51 19.41 13.80 -17.21
C GLY A 51 18.25 13.53 -16.24
N THR A 52 17.89 12.25 -16.11
CA THR A 52 17.44 11.67 -14.83
C THR A 52 18.30 10.44 -14.60
N GLU A 53 19.33 10.59 -13.77
CA GLU A 53 20.07 9.47 -13.17
C GLU A 53 19.18 8.67 -12.20
N GLY A 54 18.15 8.01 -12.72
CA GLY A 54 17.27 7.11 -12.00
C GLY A 54 17.04 5.76 -12.70
N GLY A 55 17.54 5.60 -13.93
CA GLY A 55 17.32 4.43 -14.78
C GLY A 55 18.60 3.68 -15.17
N GLY A 56 19.68 3.79 -14.38
CA GLY A 56 20.80 2.87 -14.52
C GLY A 56 20.29 1.46 -14.28
N SER A 57 20.55 0.52 -15.20
CA SER A 57 20.28 -0.91 -15.03
C SER A 57 20.73 -1.35 -13.64
N ARG A 58 19.80 -1.38 -12.68
CA ARG A 58 20.14 -1.77 -11.31
C ARG A 58 20.68 -3.17 -11.43
N SER A 59 21.94 -3.33 -11.08
CA SER A 59 22.58 -4.65 -11.06
C SER A 59 21.65 -5.61 -10.32
N LEU A 60 21.52 -6.83 -10.80
CA LEU A 60 20.68 -7.86 -10.17
C LEU A 60 20.99 -8.01 -8.67
N TRP A 61 22.23 -7.69 -8.27
CA TRP A 61 22.65 -7.59 -6.89
C TRP A 61 21.97 -6.48 -6.08
N SER A 62 21.78 -5.29 -6.67
CA SER A 62 21.06 -4.18 -6.05
C SER A 62 19.58 -4.52 -5.87
N ILE A 63 18.97 -5.17 -6.86
CA ILE A 63 17.59 -5.67 -6.79
C ILE A 63 17.45 -6.73 -5.68
N PHE A 64 18.40 -7.63 -5.56
CA PHE A 64 18.45 -8.61 -4.48
C PHE A 64 18.53 -7.93 -3.10
N LEU A 65 19.42 -6.95 -2.93
CA LEU A 65 19.57 -6.21 -1.68
C LEU A 65 18.31 -5.40 -1.33
N LEU A 66 17.65 -4.79 -2.31
CA LEU A 66 16.38 -4.13 -2.11
C LEU A 66 15.29 -5.11 -1.66
N GLY A 67 15.25 -6.30 -2.26
CA GLY A 67 14.38 -7.40 -1.81
C GLY A 67 14.65 -7.81 -0.38
N VAL A 68 15.92 -8.01 -0.03
CA VAL A 68 16.33 -8.35 1.35
C VAL A 68 15.89 -7.26 2.33
N LEU A 69 16.10 -5.98 1.99
CA LEU A 69 15.68 -4.86 2.83
C LEU A 69 14.16 -4.83 2.99
N GLY A 70 13.40 -5.01 1.91
CA GLY A 70 11.95 -5.11 1.94
C GLY A 70 11.46 -6.26 2.83
N GLY A 71 12.11 -7.43 2.76
CA GLY A 71 11.79 -8.59 3.59
C GLY A 71 12.10 -8.37 5.07
N LEU A 72 13.17 -7.63 5.40
CA LEU A 72 13.48 -7.25 6.79
C LEU A 72 12.45 -6.26 7.33
N ILE A 73 12.01 -5.28 6.53
CA ILE A 73 10.94 -4.34 6.91
C ILE A 73 9.62 -5.12 7.10
N ALA A 74 9.33 -6.07 6.22
CA ALA A 74 8.16 -6.93 6.31
C ALA A 74 8.09 -7.73 7.63
N LEU A 75 9.24 -8.08 8.23
CA LEU A 75 9.28 -8.76 9.53
C LEU A 75 8.68 -7.91 10.67
N LEU A 76 8.77 -6.59 10.55
CA LEU A 76 8.25 -5.64 11.54
C LEU A 76 6.74 -5.38 11.36
N THR A 77 6.12 -5.98 10.35
CA THR A 77 4.68 -5.82 10.12
C THR A 77 3.85 -6.56 11.18
N PRO A 78 2.72 -5.98 11.60
CA PRO A 78 1.91 -6.51 12.71
C PRO A 78 1.38 -7.92 12.47
N CYS A 79 1.23 -8.39 11.22
CA CYS A 79 0.68 -9.72 10.94
C CYS A 79 1.74 -10.83 10.98
N VAL A 80 3.03 -10.50 10.85
CA VAL A 80 4.14 -11.48 10.85
C VAL A 80 4.60 -11.73 12.28
N TRP A 81 4.63 -10.69 13.11
CA TRP A 81 5.15 -10.74 14.47
C TRP A 81 4.44 -11.76 15.39
N PRO A 82 3.08 -11.88 15.37
CA PRO A 82 2.38 -12.83 16.22
C PRO A 82 2.57 -14.29 15.83
N ILE A 83 2.99 -14.54 14.60
CA ILE A 83 3.25 -15.89 14.11
C ILE A 83 4.63 -16.38 14.61
N ILE A 84 5.53 -15.50 15.05
CA ILE A 84 6.84 -15.88 15.62
C ILE A 84 6.65 -16.74 16.90
N PRO A 85 5.88 -16.33 17.93
CA PRO A 85 5.61 -17.19 19.08
C PRO A 85 4.90 -18.50 18.72
N MET A 86 3.97 -18.48 17.76
CA MET A 86 3.21 -19.67 17.36
C MET A 86 4.11 -20.71 16.66
N THR A 87 4.94 -20.26 15.71
CA THR A 87 5.89 -21.13 14.98
C THR A 87 6.94 -21.70 15.92
N VAL A 88 7.47 -20.89 16.83
CA VAL A 88 8.37 -21.38 17.87
C VAL A 88 7.71 -22.45 18.74
N SER A 89 6.48 -22.21 19.22
CA SER A 89 5.77 -23.16 20.10
C SER A 89 5.58 -24.52 19.43
N PHE A 90 5.34 -24.52 18.12
CA PHE A 90 5.25 -25.73 17.30
C PHE A 90 6.59 -26.49 17.24
N PHE A 91 7.71 -25.79 17.02
CA PHE A 91 9.04 -26.42 16.97
C PHE A 91 9.56 -26.84 18.35
N LEU A 92 9.23 -26.10 19.42
CA LEU A 92 9.54 -26.50 20.79
C LEU A 92 8.88 -27.83 21.17
N LYS A 93 7.63 -28.07 20.74
CA LYS A 93 6.92 -29.34 20.97
C LYS A 93 7.51 -30.51 20.15
N ARG A 94 8.16 -30.24 19.02
CA ARG A 94 8.79 -31.24 18.14
C ARG A 94 10.28 -31.49 18.42
N ALA A 95 10.88 -30.75 19.35
CA ALA A 95 12.32 -30.77 19.65
C ALA A 95 12.75 -31.91 20.60
N GLU A 96 12.15 -33.11 20.52
CA GLU A 96 12.64 -34.28 21.26
C GLU A 96 14.05 -34.67 20.80
N ASP A 97 14.35 -34.54 19.51
CA ASP A 97 15.66 -34.79 18.91
C ASP A 97 16.25 -33.53 18.25
N LYS A 98 17.44 -33.08 18.71
CA LYS A 98 18.11 -31.89 18.17
C LYS A 98 18.34 -31.95 16.65
N LYS A 99 18.78 -33.10 16.14
CA LYS A 99 19.04 -33.27 14.69
C LYS A 99 17.76 -33.20 13.85
N LYS A 100 16.67 -33.77 14.37
CA LYS A 100 15.36 -33.75 13.71
C LYS A 100 14.76 -32.35 13.71
N GLY A 101 14.86 -31.64 14.84
CA GLY A 101 14.43 -30.24 14.95
C GLY A 101 15.15 -29.31 13.96
N ILE A 102 16.48 -29.43 13.82
CA ILE A 102 17.24 -28.62 12.84
C ILE A 102 16.82 -28.92 11.40
N ARG A 103 16.62 -30.21 11.05
CA ARG A 103 16.17 -30.59 9.70
C ARG A 103 14.77 -30.05 9.41
N ASP A 104 13.86 -30.13 10.37
CA ASP A 104 12.49 -29.65 10.23
C ASP A 104 12.45 -28.12 10.11
N ALA A 105 13.30 -27.41 10.86
CA ALA A 105 13.48 -25.95 10.76
C ALA A 105 14.02 -25.52 9.38
N ILE A 106 15.05 -26.19 8.86
CA ILE A 106 15.60 -25.90 7.52
C ILE A 106 14.56 -26.16 6.44
N THR A 107 13.83 -27.28 6.54
CA THR A 107 12.76 -27.64 5.60
C THR A 107 11.65 -26.59 5.60
N TYR A 108 11.31 -26.06 6.78
CA TYR A 108 10.35 -24.98 6.94
C TYR A 108 10.82 -23.68 6.25
N GLY A 109 12.06 -23.26 6.51
CA GLY A 109 12.65 -22.09 5.86
C GLY A 109 12.68 -22.20 4.33
N ILE A 110 13.13 -23.33 3.80
CA ILE A 110 13.14 -23.60 2.35
C ILE A 110 11.71 -23.57 1.79
N SER A 111 10.74 -24.13 2.51
CA SER A 111 9.34 -24.12 2.08
C SER A 111 8.80 -22.69 1.96
N ILE A 112 9.10 -21.80 2.91
CA ILE A 112 8.72 -20.38 2.84
C ILE A 112 9.32 -19.73 1.58
N VAL A 113 10.62 -19.93 1.34
CA VAL A 113 11.31 -19.36 0.17
C VAL A 113 10.67 -19.82 -1.14
N VAL A 114 10.46 -21.13 -1.28
CA VAL A 114 9.85 -21.72 -2.48
C VAL A 114 8.43 -21.19 -2.69
N ILE A 115 7.61 -21.14 -1.64
CA ILE A 115 6.21 -20.69 -1.73
C ILE A 115 6.14 -19.21 -2.12
N TYR A 116 6.96 -18.35 -1.51
CA TYR A 116 6.96 -16.92 -1.84
C TYR A 116 7.46 -16.63 -3.26
N VAL A 117 8.55 -17.28 -3.68
CA VAL A 117 9.06 -17.13 -5.05
C VAL A 117 8.04 -17.66 -6.06
N LEU A 118 7.42 -18.81 -5.77
CA LEU A 118 6.40 -19.40 -6.63
C LEU A 118 5.13 -18.55 -6.69
N LEU A 119 4.66 -18.00 -5.57
CA LEU A 119 3.54 -17.06 -5.54
C LEU A 119 3.87 -15.77 -6.31
N GLY A 120 5.04 -15.16 -6.07
CA GLY A 120 5.46 -13.95 -6.78
C GLY A 120 5.58 -14.17 -8.29
N LEU A 121 6.15 -15.30 -8.71
CA LEU A 121 6.31 -15.65 -10.12
C LEU A 121 4.99 -16.02 -10.78
N LEU A 122 4.14 -16.83 -10.12
CA LEU A 122 2.78 -17.12 -10.61
C LEU A 122 1.97 -15.84 -10.75
N VAL A 123 2.05 -14.94 -9.78
CA VAL A 123 1.31 -13.70 -9.83
C VAL A 123 1.81 -12.80 -10.96
N THR A 124 3.12 -12.70 -11.14
CA THR A 124 3.71 -11.93 -12.26
C THR A 124 3.35 -12.52 -13.63
N LEU A 125 3.31 -13.86 -13.76
CA LEU A 125 3.02 -14.56 -15.03
C LEU A 125 1.52 -14.63 -15.37
N ILE A 126 0.65 -14.88 -14.39
CA ILE A 126 -0.79 -15.09 -14.61
C ILE A 126 -1.52 -13.76 -14.72
N PHE A 127 -1.20 -12.81 -13.85
CA PHE A 127 -1.99 -11.61 -13.67
C PHE A 127 -1.43 -10.41 -14.45
N GLY A 128 -0.17 -10.44 -14.86
CA GLY A 128 0.49 -9.25 -15.42
C GLY A 128 0.51 -8.08 -14.42
N ALA A 129 1.14 -6.97 -14.79
CA ALA A 129 1.32 -5.86 -13.84
C ALA A 129 0.00 -5.14 -13.45
N SER A 130 -1.09 -5.31 -14.19
CA SER A 130 -2.39 -4.68 -13.89
C SER A 130 -3.29 -5.47 -12.94
N ALA A 131 -3.28 -6.81 -12.99
CA ALA A 131 -4.16 -7.56 -12.10
C ALA A 131 -3.59 -7.74 -10.67
N LEU A 132 -2.30 -7.50 -10.45
CA LEU A 132 -1.76 -7.25 -9.10
C LEU A 132 -2.43 -6.03 -8.45
N ASN A 133 -2.53 -4.93 -9.19
CA ASN A 133 -3.23 -3.73 -8.74
C ASN A 133 -4.73 -4.01 -8.57
N ALA A 134 -5.37 -4.68 -9.54
CA ALA A 134 -6.78 -5.05 -9.44
C ALA A 134 -7.10 -5.97 -8.25
N LEU A 135 -6.20 -6.89 -7.89
CA LEU A 135 -6.34 -7.77 -6.74
C LEU A 135 -6.14 -7.00 -5.43
N SER A 136 -5.15 -6.11 -5.37
CA SER A 136 -4.88 -5.26 -4.20
C SER A 136 -5.96 -4.20 -3.96
N THR A 137 -6.77 -3.87 -4.98
CA THR A 137 -7.88 -2.89 -4.90
C THR A 137 -9.25 -3.55 -4.90
N ASN A 138 -9.32 -4.89 -4.88
CA ASN A 138 -10.59 -5.61 -4.88
C ASN A 138 -11.29 -5.50 -3.52
N ALA A 139 -12.58 -5.11 -3.50
CA ALA A 139 -13.31 -4.96 -2.24
C ALA A 139 -13.47 -6.28 -1.48
N ILE A 140 -13.77 -7.39 -2.16
CA ILE A 140 -13.97 -8.67 -1.48
C ILE A 140 -12.69 -9.09 -0.78
N PHE A 141 -11.55 -8.95 -1.46
CA PHE A 141 -10.23 -9.23 -0.89
C PHE A 141 -9.93 -8.29 0.28
N ASN A 142 -10.04 -6.98 0.10
CA ASN A 142 -9.71 -6.00 1.13
C ASN A 142 -10.65 -6.04 2.35
N ILE A 143 -11.94 -6.31 2.16
CA ILE A 143 -12.91 -6.49 3.26
C ILE A 143 -12.60 -7.78 4.02
N PHE A 144 -12.28 -8.88 3.33
CA PHE A 144 -11.84 -10.11 3.98
C PHE A 144 -10.61 -9.86 4.86
N PHE A 145 -9.59 -9.16 4.35
CA PHE A 145 -8.41 -8.81 5.15
C PHE A 145 -8.71 -7.84 6.28
N CYS A 146 -9.57 -6.84 6.07
CA CYS A 146 -10.02 -5.95 7.14
C CYS A 146 -10.66 -6.77 8.28
N LEU A 147 -11.62 -7.65 7.97
CA LEU A 147 -12.27 -8.49 8.97
C LEU A 147 -11.27 -9.42 9.67
N MET A 148 -10.36 -10.03 8.92
CA MET A 148 -9.31 -10.89 9.48
C MET A 148 -8.41 -10.12 10.47
N LEU A 149 -7.95 -8.92 10.10
CA LEU A 149 -7.12 -8.07 10.97
C LEU A 149 -7.90 -7.56 12.19
N LEU A 150 -9.19 -7.25 12.04
CA LEU A 150 -10.04 -6.90 13.20
C LEU A 150 -10.20 -8.07 14.17
N VAL A 151 -10.33 -9.30 13.66
CA VAL A 151 -10.40 -10.52 14.48
C VAL A 151 -9.08 -10.76 15.22
N PHE A 152 -7.94 -10.62 14.55
CA PHE A 152 -6.63 -10.75 15.19
C PHE A 152 -6.34 -9.61 16.18
N GLY A 153 -6.66 -8.37 15.82
CA GLY A 153 -6.55 -7.21 16.71
C GLY A 153 -7.39 -7.39 17.98
N ALA A 154 -8.64 -7.85 17.84
CA ALA A 154 -9.49 -8.20 18.98
C ALA A 154 -8.91 -9.36 19.81
N SER A 155 -8.26 -10.34 19.17
CA SER A 155 -7.56 -11.41 19.87
C SER A 155 -6.36 -10.90 20.68
N PHE A 156 -5.61 -9.89 20.21
CA PHE A 156 -4.50 -9.31 20.97
C PHE A 156 -4.93 -8.38 22.09
N LEU A 157 -6.09 -7.73 21.96
CA LEU A 157 -6.71 -6.94 23.02
C LEU A 157 -7.35 -7.80 24.13
N GLY A 158 -7.38 -9.12 23.96
CA GLY A 158 -7.91 -10.04 24.96
C GLY A 158 -9.41 -10.33 24.85
N GLY A 159 -10.05 -9.98 23.73
CA GLY A 159 -11.46 -10.29 23.49
C GLY A 159 -11.74 -11.80 23.39
N PHE A 160 -10.78 -12.55 22.85
CA PHE A 160 -10.80 -14.01 22.77
C PHE A 160 -9.38 -14.51 22.47
N GLU A 161 -9.00 -15.67 23.01
CA GLU A 161 -7.75 -16.33 22.61
C GLU A 161 -8.03 -17.25 21.42
N ILE A 162 -7.43 -16.97 20.25
CA ILE A 162 -7.43 -17.91 19.13
C ILE A 162 -6.47 -19.06 19.45
N THR A 163 -6.89 -19.95 20.36
CA THR A 163 -6.22 -21.24 20.53
C THR A 163 -6.73 -22.17 19.44
N LEU A 164 -5.82 -22.71 18.62
CA LEU A 164 -6.17 -23.81 17.71
C LEU A 164 -6.92 -24.90 18.51
N PRO A 165 -8.10 -25.36 18.05
CA PRO A 165 -8.84 -26.40 18.75
C PRO A 165 -7.91 -27.57 19.04
N SER A 166 -7.86 -28.01 20.30
CA SER A 166 -6.99 -29.11 20.72
C SER A 166 -7.21 -30.38 19.90
N SER A 167 -8.41 -30.56 19.32
CA SER A 167 -8.74 -31.62 18.37
C SER A 167 -7.92 -31.56 17.08
N TRP A 168 -7.67 -30.36 16.52
CA TRP A 168 -6.88 -30.18 15.31
C TRP A 168 -5.39 -30.36 15.59
N THR A 169 -4.89 -29.78 16.69
CA THR A 169 -3.50 -29.95 17.14
C THR A 169 -3.21 -31.42 17.48
N ASN A 170 -4.09 -32.09 18.23
CA ASN A 170 -3.93 -33.51 18.57
C ASN A 170 -4.07 -34.42 17.36
N ALA A 171 -4.92 -34.10 16.36
CA ALA A 171 -5.02 -34.87 15.12
C ALA A 171 -3.75 -34.75 14.27
N VAL A 172 -3.16 -33.56 14.21
CA VAL A 172 -1.88 -33.31 13.53
C VAL A 172 -0.74 -34.00 14.26
N ASP A 173 -0.69 -33.93 15.59
CA ASP A 173 0.34 -34.58 16.41
C ASP A 173 0.24 -36.13 16.33
N LYS A 174 -0.97 -36.69 16.34
CA LYS A 174 -1.19 -38.15 16.23
C LYS A 174 -0.88 -38.70 14.84
N LYS A 175 -0.92 -37.87 13.80
CA LYS A 175 -0.60 -38.23 12.40
C LYS A 175 0.83 -37.84 11.98
N SER A 176 1.51 -37.04 12.77
CA SER A 176 2.91 -36.61 12.55
C SER A 176 3.94 -37.67 12.93
N SER A 177 3.58 -38.69 13.70
CA SER A 177 4.51 -39.70 14.22
C SER A 177 4.93 -40.77 13.20
N SER A 178 4.26 -40.90 12.05
CA SER A 178 4.46 -42.07 11.17
C SER A 178 4.76 -41.83 9.69
N THR A 179 4.90 -40.59 9.17
CA THR A 179 5.51 -40.19 7.86
C THR A 179 5.01 -38.82 7.35
N THR A 180 3.99 -38.21 7.96
CA THR A 180 3.34 -36.95 7.48
C THR A 180 3.97 -35.65 8.02
N GLY A 181 5.14 -35.70 8.66
CA GLY A 181 5.78 -34.53 9.27
C GLY A 181 6.15 -33.41 8.27
N LEU A 182 6.70 -33.78 7.10
CA LEU A 182 7.08 -32.83 6.03
C LEU A 182 5.87 -32.11 5.42
N LEU A 183 4.77 -32.84 5.17
CA LEU A 183 3.54 -32.26 4.62
C LEU A 183 2.91 -31.24 5.59
N SER A 184 2.96 -31.52 6.89
CA SER A 184 2.49 -30.60 7.92
C SER A 184 3.34 -29.32 8.00
N ILE A 185 4.66 -29.42 7.86
CA ILE A 185 5.57 -28.27 7.83
C ILE A 185 5.31 -27.41 6.58
N PHE A 186 5.13 -28.05 5.42
CA PHE A 186 4.81 -27.36 4.18
C PHE A 186 3.46 -26.63 4.23
N LEU A 187 2.41 -27.27 4.73
CA LEU A 187 1.09 -26.64 4.90
C LEU A 187 1.11 -25.47 5.89
N MET A 188 1.89 -25.57 6.96
CA MET A 188 2.09 -24.46 7.90
C MET A 188 2.85 -23.29 7.25
N ALA A 189 3.90 -23.59 6.47
CA ALA A 189 4.64 -22.57 5.71
C ALA A 189 3.76 -21.89 4.66
N PHE A 190 2.88 -22.65 4.00
CA PHE A 190 1.91 -22.13 3.04
C PHE A 190 0.91 -21.18 3.72
N THR A 191 0.35 -21.59 4.86
CA THR A 191 -0.61 -20.77 5.61
C THR A 191 0.04 -19.46 6.09
N LEU A 192 1.27 -19.54 6.64
CA LEU A 192 2.05 -18.35 7.01
C LEU A 192 2.27 -17.43 5.80
N SER A 193 2.72 -17.99 4.69
CA SER A 193 3.05 -17.20 3.49
C SER A 193 1.81 -16.53 2.91
N LEU A 194 0.66 -17.20 2.92
CA LEU A 194 -0.61 -16.64 2.42
C LEU A 194 -1.06 -15.45 3.28
N VAL A 195 -1.07 -15.59 4.61
CA VAL A 195 -1.48 -14.50 5.53
C VAL A 195 -0.47 -13.36 5.47
N SER A 196 0.82 -13.67 5.45
CA SER A 196 1.89 -12.67 5.41
C SER A 196 1.96 -11.95 4.06
N PHE A 197 1.65 -12.61 2.93
CA PHE A 197 1.62 -11.97 1.62
C PHE A 197 0.62 -10.82 1.56
N SER A 198 -0.51 -10.93 2.26
CA SER A 198 -1.54 -9.88 2.26
C SER A 198 -1.11 -8.61 2.96
N CYS A 199 -0.38 -8.71 4.08
CA CYS A 199 0.15 -7.55 4.79
C CYS A 199 1.45 -7.01 4.16
N THR A 200 2.17 -7.84 3.40
CA THR A 200 3.42 -7.45 2.71
C THR A 200 3.21 -7.07 1.25
N GLY A 201 1.98 -7.24 0.74
CA GLY A 201 1.57 -6.95 -0.63
C GLY A 201 1.99 -5.57 -1.12
N PRO A 202 1.81 -4.48 -0.35
CA PRO A 202 2.28 -3.15 -0.77
C PRO A 202 3.80 -3.05 -0.93
N ILE A 203 4.57 -3.72 -0.06
CA ILE A 203 6.04 -3.74 -0.11
C ILE A 203 6.51 -4.54 -1.34
N ILE A 204 5.91 -5.71 -1.54
CA ILE A 204 6.20 -6.59 -2.70
C ILE A 204 5.78 -5.88 -3.99
N GLY A 205 4.61 -5.24 -4.02
CA GLY A 205 4.11 -4.49 -5.17
C GLY A 205 5.05 -3.36 -5.57
N PHE A 206 5.54 -2.57 -4.60
CA PHE A 206 6.54 -1.54 -4.85
C PHE A 206 7.80 -2.12 -5.50
N LEU A 207 8.34 -3.19 -4.90
CA LEU A 207 9.53 -3.84 -5.41
C LEU A 207 9.31 -4.40 -6.83
N LEU A 208 8.17 -5.04 -7.08
CA LEU A 208 7.85 -5.65 -8.38
C LEU A 208 7.65 -4.59 -9.47
N VAL A 209 7.01 -3.47 -9.15
CA VAL A 209 6.83 -2.36 -10.09
C VAL A 209 8.19 -1.76 -10.46
N GLU A 210 9.04 -1.51 -9.47
CA GLU A 210 10.37 -0.91 -9.71
C GLU A 210 11.27 -1.80 -10.57
N VAL A 211 11.18 -3.13 -10.44
CA VAL A 211 12.00 -4.09 -11.21
C VAL A 211 11.35 -4.54 -12.53
N SER A 212 10.06 -4.25 -12.73
CA SER A 212 9.34 -4.59 -13.98
C SER A 212 9.80 -3.75 -15.18
N THR A 213 10.34 -2.56 -14.93
CA THR A 213 10.88 -1.65 -15.95
C THR A 213 12.13 -2.21 -16.65
N THR A 214 12.81 -3.19 -16.02
CA THR A 214 14.04 -3.81 -16.55
C THR A 214 13.81 -4.84 -17.67
N GLY A 215 12.55 -5.11 -18.07
CA GLY A 215 12.22 -5.92 -19.26
C GLY A 215 12.60 -7.42 -19.21
N SER A 216 13.12 -7.93 -18.09
CA SER A 216 13.50 -9.34 -17.92
C SER A 216 12.78 -10.00 -16.74
N LEU A 217 12.26 -11.22 -16.96
CA LEU A 217 11.57 -12.01 -15.92
C LEU A 217 12.49 -12.42 -14.75
N LEU A 218 13.80 -12.33 -14.97
CA LEU A 218 14.83 -12.66 -13.98
C LEU A 218 14.88 -11.64 -12.83
N ALA A 219 14.63 -10.36 -13.11
CA ALA A 219 14.71 -9.28 -12.13
C ALA A 219 13.64 -9.40 -11.02
N PRO A 220 12.33 -9.58 -11.33
CA PRO A 220 11.30 -9.89 -10.33
C PRO A 220 11.62 -11.12 -9.49
N THR A 221 12.14 -12.18 -10.12
CA THR A 221 12.43 -13.45 -9.45
C THR A 221 13.54 -13.29 -8.41
N ILE A 222 14.60 -12.55 -8.74
CA ILE A 222 15.72 -12.30 -7.83
C ILE A 222 15.31 -11.38 -6.67
N GLY A 223 14.48 -10.37 -6.94
CA GLY A 223 13.93 -9.50 -5.89
C GLY A 223 13.04 -10.27 -4.91
N MET A 224 12.13 -11.11 -5.43
CA MET A 224 11.28 -11.99 -4.61
C MET A 224 12.09 -13.03 -3.82
N LEU A 225 13.16 -13.56 -4.41
CA LEU A 225 14.08 -14.47 -3.71
C LEU A 225 14.76 -13.78 -2.53
N GLY A 226 15.26 -12.55 -2.72
CA GLY A 226 15.85 -11.75 -1.65
C GLY A 226 14.85 -11.45 -0.53
N PHE A 227 13.63 -11.05 -0.89
CA PHE A 227 12.53 -10.81 0.06
C PHE A 227 12.19 -12.07 0.88
N ALA A 228 11.98 -13.19 0.21
CA ALA A 228 11.60 -14.44 0.85
C ALA A 228 12.71 -14.99 1.75
N LEU A 229 13.97 -14.86 1.34
CA LEU A 229 15.12 -15.26 2.14
C LEU A 229 15.23 -14.43 3.41
N ALA A 230 15.08 -13.10 3.31
CA ALA A 230 15.12 -12.20 4.46
C ALA A 230 14.00 -12.50 5.48
N LEU A 231 12.79 -12.81 4.99
CA LEU A 231 11.67 -13.19 5.86
C LEU A 231 11.91 -14.58 6.49
N ALA A 232 12.37 -15.57 5.72
CA ALA A 232 12.54 -16.95 6.20
C ALA A 232 13.68 -17.11 7.22
N LEU A 233 14.73 -16.27 7.13
CA LEU A 233 15.93 -16.37 7.96
C LEU A 233 15.63 -16.31 9.47
N PRO A 234 14.95 -15.29 10.02
CA PRO A 234 14.66 -15.22 11.45
C PRO A 234 13.78 -16.40 11.92
N PHE A 235 12.76 -16.79 11.16
CA PHE A 235 11.92 -17.94 11.51
C PHE A 235 12.72 -19.25 11.57
N THR A 236 13.59 -19.47 10.59
CA THR A 236 14.48 -20.64 10.53
C THR A 236 15.46 -20.62 11.69
N LEU A 237 16.01 -19.45 12.02
CA LEU A 237 16.98 -19.28 13.11
C LEU A 237 16.34 -19.55 14.48
N PHE A 238 15.15 -18.98 14.74
CA PHE A 238 14.41 -19.23 15.98
C PHE A 238 13.97 -20.69 16.12
N ALA A 239 13.63 -21.35 15.02
CA ALA A 239 13.32 -22.78 15.01
C ALA A 239 14.57 -23.66 15.23
N MET A 240 15.75 -23.23 14.78
CA MET A 240 17.02 -23.95 14.93
C MET A 240 17.58 -23.86 16.36
N PHE A 241 17.38 -22.73 17.04
CA PHE A 241 17.85 -22.48 18.40
C PHE A 241 16.69 -22.27 19.40
N PRO A 242 15.88 -23.30 19.70
CA PRO A 242 14.81 -23.18 20.69
C PRO A 242 15.32 -22.82 22.11
N ALA A 243 16.62 -23.04 22.38
CA ALA A 243 17.26 -22.66 23.64
C ALA A 243 17.38 -21.14 23.83
N TRP A 244 17.56 -20.36 22.76
CA TRP A 244 17.58 -18.88 22.83
C TRP A 244 16.24 -18.30 23.29
N LEU A 245 15.15 -19.03 23.05
CA LEU A 245 13.80 -18.65 23.49
C LEU A 245 13.54 -18.99 24.96
N LYS A 246 14.20 -20.00 25.53
CA LYS A 246 14.15 -20.26 26.98
C LYS A 246 14.79 -19.13 27.80
N SER A 247 15.67 -18.34 27.19
CA SER A 247 16.29 -17.15 27.78
C SER A 247 15.49 -15.87 27.57
N MET A 248 14.38 -15.88 26.84
CA MET A 248 13.51 -14.71 26.79
C MET A 248 12.79 -14.52 28.13
N PRO A 249 12.63 -13.27 28.60
CA PRO A 249 11.93 -12.99 29.84
C PRO A 249 10.55 -13.63 29.82
N LYS A 250 10.14 -14.20 30.96
CA LYS A 250 8.81 -14.82 31.09
C LYS A 250 7.74 -13.81 30.65
N SER A 251 6.68 -14.33 30.02
CA SER A 251 5.51 -13.60 29.55
C SER A 251 4.71 -12.96 30.71
N GLY A 252 5.31 -12.00 31.40
CA GLY A 252 4.62 -11.16 32.38
C GLY A 252 4.04 -9.91 31.73
N ASN A 253 3.80 -8.89 32.56
CA ASN A 253 3.11 -7.66 32.18
C ASN A 253 3.73 -6.87 31.00
N TRP A 254 5.01 -7.08 30.67
CA TRP A 254 5.64 -6.47 29.49
C TRP A 254 5.15 -7.09 28.17
N MET A 255 4.92 -8.40 28.13
CA MET A 255 4.43 -9.09 26.92
C MET A 255 2.97 -8.71 26.63
N ASN A 256 2.15 -8.56 27.67
CA ASN A 256 0.76 -8.11 27.51
C ASN A 256 0.69 -6.65 27.03
N CYS A 257 1.59 -5.78 27.53
CA CYS A 257 1.77 -4.43 27.00
C CYS A 257 2.03 -4.43 25.49
N ILE A 258 2.93 -5.29 24.99
CA ILE A 258 3.23 -5.35 23.55
C ILE A 258 2.04 -5.90 22.76
N LYS A 259 1.35 -6.94 23.26
CA LYS A 259 0.15 -7.48 22.60
C LYS A 259 -0.90 -6.40 22.39
N VAL A 260 -1.23 -5.62 23.43
CA VAL A 260 -2.23 -4.55 23.32
C VAL A 260 -1.79 -3.46 22.35
N CYS A 261 -0.52 -3.02 22.41
CA CYS A 261 0.00 -2.04 21.44
C CYS A 261 -0.09 -2.54 19.99
N LEU A 262 0.26 -3.81 19.75
CA LEU A 262 0.16 -4.40 18.42
C LEU A 262 -1.29 -4.62 17.98
N GLY A 263 -2.20 -4.97 18.89
CA GLY A 263 -3.62 -5.08 18.60
C GLY A 263 -4.24 -3.74 18.18
N LEU A 264 -3.91 -2.64 18.87
CA LEU A 264 -4.35 -1.29 18.47
C LEU A 264 -3.77 -0.88 17.12
N LEU A 265 -2.48 -1.16 16.90
CA LEU A 265 -1.80 -0.88 15.63
C LEU A 265 -2.39 -1.72 14.48
N GLU A 266 -2.73 -2.99 14.73
CA GLU A 266 -3.40 -3.87 13.76
C GLU A 266 -4.79 -3.36 13.38
N ILE A 267 -5.58 -2.86 14.35
CA ILE A 267 -6.87 -2.21 14.07
C ILE A 267 -6.66 -0.96 13.21
N ALA A 268 -5.65 -0.14 13.47
CA ALA A 268 -5.34 1.02 12.63
C ALA A 268 -4.99 0.63 11.18
N PHE A 269 -4.24 -0.46 10.98
CA PHE A 269 -3.96 -1.01 9.65
C PHE A 269 -5.19 -1.65 8.99
N ALA A 270 -6.09 -2.26 9.75
CA ALA A 270 -7.35 -2.80 9.22
C ALA A 270 -8.21 -1.69 8.57
N LEU A 271 -8.24 -0.50 9.19
CA LEU A 271 -8.91 0.67 8.61
C LEU A 271 -8.32 1.07 7.26
N LYS A 272 -7.02 0.85 7.01
CA LYS A 272 -6.45 1.12 5.68
C LYS A 272 -7.05 0.23 4.61
N PHE A 273 -7.15 -1.07 4.86
CA PHE A 273 -7.76 -2.00 3.90
C PHE A 273 -9.24 -1.68 3.66
N PHE A 274 -9.97 -1.30 4.71
CA PHE A 274 -11.34 -0.85 4.57
C PHE A 274 -11.45 0.44 3.74
N SER A 275 -10.57 1.43 3.98
CA SER A 275 -10.51 2.67 3.20
C SER A 275 -10.24 2.40 1.72
N VAL A 276 -9.28 1.53 1.37
CA VAL A 276 -8.99 1.23 -0.04
C VAL A 276 -10.21 0.60 -0.74
N ALA A 277 -10.95 -0.26 -0.06
CA ALA A 277 -12.19 -0.84 -0.60
C ALA A 277 -13.30 0.22 -0.78
N ASP A 278 -13.46 1.10 0.22
CA ASP A 278 -14.45 2.18 0.23
C ASP A 278 -14.24 3.16 -0.94
N LEU A 279 -12.99 3.61 -1.14
CA LEU A 279 -12.63 4.53 -2.21
C LEU A 279 -12.76 3.90 -3.60
N ALA A 280 -12.29 2.66 -3.78
CA ALA A 280 -12.35 2.00 -5.08
C ALA A 280 -13.78 1.74 -5.57
N TYR A 281 -14.74 1.63 -4.65
CA TYR A 281 -16.16 1.37 -4.94
C TYR A 281 -17.06 2.59 -4.76
N GLY A 282 -16.51 3.75 -4.35
CA GLY A 282 -17.26 5.00 -4.23
C GLY A 282 -18.32 5.00 -3.13
N TRP A 283 -18.09 4.27 -2.03
CA TRP A 283 -19.05 4.19 -0.92
C TRP A 283 -19.08 5.46 -0.05
N HIS A 284 -18.01 6.25 -0.05
CA HIS A 284 -17.87 7.50 0.71
C HIS A 284 -18.21 7.36 2.20
N LEU A 285 -17.94 6.19 2.79
CA LEU A 285 -18.14 5.97 4.23
C LEU A 285 -16.89 6.32 5.02
N MET A 286 -15.72 6.20 4.39
CA MET A 286 -14.42 6.45 5.04
C MET A 286 -13.61 7.51 4.32
N ASP A 287 -14.18 8.70 4.31
CA ASP A 287 -13.53 9.94 3.93
C ASP A 287 -12.32 10.27 4.82
N ARG A 288 -11.48 11.19 4.35
CA ARG A 288 -10.16 11.46 4.96
C ARG A 288 -10.27 11.86 6.43
N GLU A 289 -11.27 12.66 6.76
CA GLU A 289 -11.58 13.12 8.10
C GLU A 289 -12.02 11.99 9.04
N VAL A 290 -12.89 11.08 8.58
CA VAL A 290 -13.32 9.91 9.36
C VAL A 290 -12.14 9.00 9.63
N PHE A 291 -11.32 8.73 8.59
CA PHE A 291 -10.11 7.93 8.72
C PHE A 291 -9.12 8.53 9.73
N LEU A 292 -8.83 9.84 9.61
CA LEU A 292 -7.93 10.55 10.54
C LEU A 292 -8.48 10.60 11.96
N CYS A 293 -9.79 10.83 12.14
CA CYS A 293 -10.42 10.81 13.47
C CYS A 293 -10.23 9.45 14.16
N LEU A 294 -10.52 8.35 13.45
CA LEU A 294 -10.34 7.01 13.99
C LEU A 294 -8.88 6.73 14.33
N TRP A 295 -7.94 7.12 13.48
CA TRP A 295 -6.50 7.00 13.75
C TRP A 295 -6.07 7.81 14.98
N ILE A 296 -6.46 9.08 15.08
CA ILE A 296 -6.16 9.93 16.24
C ILE A 296 -6.67 9.27 17.53
N VAL A 297 -7.91 8.76 17.53
CA VAL A 297 -8.49 8.06 18.68
C VAL A 297 -7.70 6.80 19.03
N ILE A 298 -7.34 5.96 18.06
CA ILE A 298 -6.57 4.73 18.31
C ILE A 298 -5.19 5.03 18.91
N PHE A 299 -4.45 6.00 18.35
CA PHE A 299 -3.13 6.38 18.87
C PHE A 299 -3.22 7.10 20.22
N ALA A 300 -4.29 7.86 20.47
CA ALA A 300 -4.55 8.45 21.79
C ALA A 300 -4.88 7.35 22.83
N LEU A 301 -5.69 6.36 22.47
CA LEU A 301 -5.99 5.19 23.32
C LEU A 301 -4.72 4.37 23.61
N MET A 302 -3.85 4.18 22.62
CA MET A 302 -2.56 3.51 22.80
C MET A 302 -1.66 4.28 23.78
N GLY A 303 -1.59 5.61 23.64
CA GLY A 303 -0.87 6.46 24.59
C GLY A 303 -1.46 6.38 26.00
N ALA A 304 -2.79 6.44 26.12
CA ALA A 304 -3.50 6.35 27.39
C ALA A 304 -3.27 4.99 28.08
N TYR A 305 -3.28 3.90 27.30
CA TYR A 305 -2.92 2.56 27.77
C TYR A 305 -1.47 2.49 28.27
N LEU A 306 -0.50 3.05 27.54
CA LEU A 306 0.90 3.06 27.93
C LEU A 306 1.18 3.89 29.21
N ILE A 307 0.40 4.94 29.46
CA ILE A 307 0.40 5.70 30.73
C ILE A 307 -0.29 4.92 31.86
N GLY A 308 -1.06 3.87 31.53
CA GLY A 308 -1.82 3.07 32.50
C GLY A 308 -3.16 3.68 32.88
N TRP A 309 -3.72 4.57 32.05
CA TRP A 309 -5.09 5.09 32.22
C TRP A 309 -6.17 4.07 31.85
N ILE A 310 -5.86 3.10 30.97
CA ILE A 310 -6.76 2.04 30.51
C ILE A 310 -6.10 0.70 30.83
N ARG A 311 -6.88 -0.31 31.25
CA ARG A 311 -6.44 -1.68 31.48
C ARG A 311 -7.29 -2.65 30.68
N PHE A 312 -6.67 -3.70 30.13
CA PHE A 312 -7.36 -4.78 29.42
C PHE A 312 -7.41 -6.07 30.26
N PRO A 313 -8.32 -7.02 29.97
CA PRO A 313 -8.53 -8.23 30.77
C PRO A 313 -7.28 -9.11 30.96
N HIS A 314 -6.31 -9.02 30.05
CA HIS A 314 -5.05 -9.77 30.10
C HIS A 314 -3.96 -9.10 30.94
N ASP A 315 -4.14 -7.87 31.42
CA ASP A 315 -3.14 -7.22 32.26
C ASP A 315 -3.10 -7.86 33.65
N GLU A 316 -1.92 -8.32 34.06
CA GLU A 316 -1.74 -8.89 35.40
C GLU A 316 -1.77 -7.76 36.43
N ASP A 317 -2.51 -7.97 37.53
CA ASP A 317 -2.49 -7.08 38.67
C ASP A 317 -1.07 -7.03 39.26
N GLU A 318 -0.51 -5.82 39.35
CA GLU A 318 0.78 -5.58 39.99
C GLU A 318 0.53 -5.44 41.50
N TYR A 319 1.24 -6.17 42.35
CA TYR A 319 1.04 -6.16 43.81
C TYR A 319 2.16 -5.35 44.49
N ASP A 320 1.82 -4.58 45.53
CA ASP A 320 2.81 -3.86 46.31
C ASP A 320 3.58 -4.79 47.27
N GLU A 321 4.59 -4.26 47.98
CA GLU A 321 5.36 -5.03 48.98
C GLU A 321 4.47 -5.59 50.13
N MET A 322 3.22 -5.15 50.24
CA MET A 322 2.25 -5.57 51.24
C MET A 322 1.19 -6.55 50.69
N GLY A 323 1.26 -6.91 49.40
CA GLY A 323 0.35 -7.87 48.76
C GLY A 323 -1.00 -7.28 48.33
N GLU A 324 -1.14 -5.95 48.28
CA GLU A 324 -2.32 -5.25 47.78
C GLU A 324 -2.20 -4.96 46.28
N VAL A 325 -3.32 -4.99 45.55
CA VAL A 325 -3.36 -4.68 44.11
C VAL A 325 -3.04 -3.20 43.89
N ILE A 326 -1.91 -2.91 43.26
CA ILE A 326 -1.52 -1.58 42.81
C ILE A 326 -2.50 -1.16 41.71
N GLN A 327 -3.47 -0.32 42.07
CA GLN A 327 -4.46 0.23 41.14
C GLN A 327 -3.84 1.16 40.07
N ARG A 328 -2.62 1.66 40.24
CA ARG A 328 -1.85 2.42 39.24
C ARG A 328 -0.37 2.05 39.27
N PRO A 329 0.10 1.16 38.38
CA PRO A 329 1.50 0.75 38.37
C PRO A 329 2.36 1.96 38.01
N LYS A 330 3.55 2.11 38.61
CA LYS A 330 4.45 3.21 38.25
C LYS A 330 4.79 3.05 36.76
N THR A 331 4.48 4.06 35.95
CA THR A 331 4.81 4.04 34.53
C THR A 331 6.33 3.88 34.38
N SER A 332 6.76 2.77 33.78
CA SER A 332 8.19 2.60 33.50
C SER A 332 8.65 3.70 32.55
N VAL A 333 9.91 4.11 32.67
CA VAL A 333 10.49 5.15 31.82
C VAL A 333 10.30 4.81 30.34
N THR A 334 10.45 3.53 29.96
CA THR A 334 10.23 3.05 28.59
C THR A 334 8.76 3.21 28.15
N ARG A 335 7.79 2.86 29.00
CA ARG A 335 6.36 3.02 28.70
C ARG A 335 6.00 4.50 28.52
N PHE A 336 6.58 5.37 29.34
CA PHE A 336 6.38 6.82 29.24
C PHE A 336 6.89 7.39 27.90
N PHE A 337 8.11 7.04 27.48
CA PHE A 337 8.64 7.50 26.18
C PHE A 337 7.83 6.96 25.00
N MET A 338 7.38 5.69 25.04
CA MET A 338 6.48 5.16 24.00
C MET A 338 5.13 5.88 23.98
N ALA A 339 4.55 6.18 25.16
CA ALA A 339 3.31 6.95 25.25
C ALA A 339 3.48 8.34 24.66
N LEU A 340 4.59 9.02 24.97
CA LEU A 340 4.92 10.34 24.43
C LEU A 340 4.98 10.32 22.91
N VAL A 341 5.62 9.31 22.30
CA VAL A 341 5.64 9.14 20.83
C VAL A 341 4.23 8.94 20.28
N SER A 342 3.41 8.11 20.93
CA SER A 342 2.03 7.84 20.51
C SER A 342 1.16 9.10 20.54
N PHE A 343 1.24 9.90 21.63
CA PHE A 343 0.52 11.15 21.74
C PHE A 343 1.05 12.23 20.79
N ALA A 344 2.37 12.32 20.61
CA ALA A 344 2.96 13.23 19.63
C ALA A 344 2.46 12.91 18.21
N PHE A 345 2.35 11.63 17.87
CA PHE A 345 1.82 11.19 16.58
C PHE A 345 0.32 11.49 16.44
N ALA A 346 -0.48 11.26 17.49
CA ALA A 346 -1.90 11.64 17.51
C ALA A 346 -2.09 13.15 17.29
N LEU A 347 -1.31 13.98 18.01
CA LEU A 347 -1.36 15.45 17.88
C LEU A 347 -0.86 15.93 16.51
N TYR A 348 0.13 15.27 15.91
CA TYR A 348 0.60 15.59 14.56
C TYR A 348 -0.48 15.44 13.49
N MET A 349 -1.42 14.49 13.67
CA MET A 349 -2.53 14.27 12.72
C MET A 349 -3.69 15.24 12.90
N VAL A 350 -3.79 15.94 14.05
CA VAL A 350 -4.89 16.88 14.34
C VAL A 350 -5.02 17.96 13.25
N PRO A 351 -3.95 18.68 12.82
CA PRO A 351 -4.04 19.62 11.71
C PRO A 351 -4.56 19.02 10.39
N GLY A 352 -4.41 17.71 10.18
CA GLY A 352 -4.92 17.01 9.00
C GLY A 352 -6.44 17.08 8.86
N LEU A 353 -7.17 17.19 9.99
CA LEU A 353 -8.62 17.38 9.99
C LEU A 353 -9.05 18.74 9.38
N TRP A 354 -8.12 19.69 9.27
CA TRP A 354 -8.34 21.00 8.65
C TRP A 354 -7.69 21.15 7.26
N GLY A 355 -7.23 20.05 6.66
CA GLY A 355 -6.70 20.03 5.31
C GLY A 355 -5.17 20.13 5.23
N ALA A 356 -4.45 19.97 6.35
CA ALA A 356 -3.00 19.83 6.29
C ALA A 356 -2.61 18.50 5.60
N PRO A 357 -1.57 18.49 4.74
CA PRO A 357 -1.22 17.31 3.96
C PRO A 357 -0.68 16.14 4.79
N CYS A 358 -0.33 16.34 6.07
CA CYS A 358 0.16 15.32 7.01
C CYS A 358 1.11 14.31 6.34
N LYS A 359 2.25 14.81 5.82
CA LYS A 359 3.21 14.06 4.98
C LYS A 359 3.59 12.68 5.52
N ALA A 360 3.65 12.49 6.84
CA ALA A 360 3.99 11.19 7.43
C ALA A 360 2.90 10.11 7.25
N VAL A 361 1.64 10.52 7.10
CA VAL A 361 0.47 9.62 7.03
C VAL A 361 -0.19 9.64 5.65
N SER A 362 0.24 10.53 4.73
CA SER A 362 -0.33 10.64 3.38
C SER A 362 -0.28 9.33 2.59
N ALA A 363 0.75 8.50 2.83
CA ALA A 363 0.87 7.15 2.29
C ALA A 363 -0.33 6.23 2.63
N PHE A 364 -0.95 6.45 3.79
CA PHE A 364 -2.03 5.61 4.31
C PHE A 364 -3.39 6.32 4.26
N ALA A 365 -3.43 7.64 4.46
CA ALA A 365 -4.67 8.39 4.47
C ALA A 365 -5.35 8.43 3.08
N PRO A 366 -6.69 8.54 3.04
CA PRO A 366 -7.43 8.90 1.84
C PRO A 366 -6.91 10.21 1.19
N PRO A 367 -7.18 10.41 -0.11
CA PRO A 367 -6.72 11.56 -0.86
C PRO A 367 -7.41 12.85 -0.36
N MET A 368 -6.83 14.02 -0.67
CA MET A 368 -7.34 15.30 -0.12
C MET A 368 -8.70 15.69 -0.70
N GLN A 369 -9.09 15.11 -1.83
CA GLN A 369 -10.38 15.34 -2.49
C GLN A 369 -11.56 14.75 -1.70
N THR A 370 -11.34 13.72 -0.89
CA THR A 370 -12.38 13.10 -0.04
C THR A 370 -12.47 13.77 1.34
N GLN A 371 -12.11 15.05 1.44
CA GLN A 371 -12.18 15.79 2.69
C GLN A 371 -13.18 16.93 2.55
N ASP A 372 -14.20 16.92 3.40
CA ASP A 372 -15.31 17.88 3.32
C ASP A 372 -14.89 19.24 3.90
N PHE A 373 -14.04 19.24 4.93
CA PHE A 373 -13.62 20.45 5.62
C PHE A 373 -12.13 20.78 5.40
N ARG A 374 -11.86 21.90 4.70
CA ARG A 374 -10.49 22.34 4.36
C ARG A 374 -10.31 23.84 4.61
N LEU A 375 -9.30 24.20 5.40
CA LEU A 375 -8.89 25.59 5.60
C LEU A 375 -7.78 25.96 4.59
N GLY A 376 -8.19 26.30 3.35
CA GLY A 376 -7.33 26.88 2.30
C GLY A 376 -7.29 26.11 0.98
N ASP A 377 -7.15 26.85 -0.14
CA ASP A 377 -7.17 26.37 -1.54
C ASP A 377 -5.86 25.72 -2.04
N ALA A 378 -4.99 25.31 -1.12
CA ALA A 378 -3.59 24.98 -1.43
C ALA A 378 -3.35 23.56 -1.98
N SER A 379 -4.37 22.84 -2.47
CA SER A 379 -4.14 21.61 -3.26
C SER A 379 -4.11 21.90 -4.74
N VAL A 380 -3.28 21.14 -5.45
CA VAL A 380 -3.42 20.96 -6.89
C VAL A 380 -4.52 19.93 -7.09
N GLU A 381 -5.62 20.34 -7.72
CA GLU A 381 -6.73 19.44 -8.06
C GLU A 381 -6.70 19.17 -9.56
N ALA A 382 -7.15 17.98 -9.94
CA ALA A 382 -7.28 17.61 -11.34
C ALA A 382 -8.32 18.52 -11.99
N HIS A 383 -8.01 19.03 -13.18
CA HIS A 383 -9.00 19.78 -13.96
C HIS A 383 -10.03 18.82 -14.56
N PHE A 384 -9.58 17.62 -14.96
CA PHE A 384 -10.42 16.60 -15.58
C PHE A 384 -10.02 15.19 -15.13
N ASN A 385 -11.02 14.32 -15.00
CA ASN A 385 -10.83 12.88 -14.80
C ASN A 385 -11.11 12.06 -16.08
N ASP A 386 -11.59 12.72 -17.15
CA ASP A 386 -11.75 12.13 -18.47
C ASP A 386 -10.69 12.67 -19.44
N TYR A 387 -10.01 11.75 -20.14
CA TYR A 387 -8.96 12.09 -21.10
C TYR A 387 -9.50 12.87 -22.29
N ASP A 388 -10.64 12.46 -22.87
CA ASP A 388 -11.15 13.07 -24.09
C ASP A 388 -11.63 14.51 -23.80
N GLU A 389 -12.30 14.74 -22.66
CA GLU A 389 -12.72 16.08 -22.21
C GLU A 389 -11.53 17.00 -21.92
N GLY A 390 -10.53 16.50 -21.17
CA GLY A 390 -9.34 17.28 -20.84
C GLY A 390 -8.50 17.65 -22.06
N MET A 391 -8.36 16.73 -23.02
CA MET A 391 -7.67 17.00 -24.30
C MET A 391 -8.43 18.04 -25.15
N ALA A 392 -9.76 17.98 -25.18
CA ALA A 392 -10.57 18.97 -25.88
C ALA A 392 -10.43 20.37 -25.27
N TYR A 393 -10.43 20.46 -23.93
CA TYR A 393 -10.21 21.71 -23.21
C TYR A 393 -8.82 22.28 -23.45
N ALA A 394 -7.79 21.45 -23.39
CA ALA A 394 -6.40 21.84 -23.64
C ALA A 394 -6.20 22.39 -25.06
N LYS A 395 -6.80 21.73 -26.05
CA LYS A 395 -6.78 22.17 -27.45
C LYS A 395 -7.48 23.52 -27.64
N ALA A 396 -8.60 23.76 -26.96
CA ALA A 396 -9.31 25.04 -27.01
C ALA A 396 -8.48 26.19 -26.41
N HIS A 397 -7.75 25.92 -25.32
CA HIS A 397 -6.94 26.91 -24.60
C HIS A 397 -5.47 26.97 -25.03
N LYS A 398 -5.06 26.09 -25.97
CA LYS A 398 -3.68 25.96 -26.47
C LYS A 398 -2.66 25.72 -25.35
N MET A 399 -3.05 24.96 -24.35
CA MET A 399 -2.18 24.59 -23.22
C MET A 399 -1.71 23.15 -23.37
N PRO A 400 -0.48 22.81 -22.95
CA PRO A 400 -0.04 21.42 -22.88
C PRO A 400 -0.80 20.66 -21.78
N VAL A 401 -0.83 19.34 -21.91
CA VAL A 401 -1.53 18.45 -20.97
C VAL A 401 -0.53 17.68 -20.13
N MET A 402 -0.82 17.59 -18.84
CA MET A 402 -0.13 16.69 -17.92
C MET A 402 -1.07 15.54 -17.55
N ILE A 403 -0.71 14.33 -17.95
CA ILE A 403 -1.44 13.12 -17.56
C ILE A 403 -0.80 12.56 -16.29
N ASP A 404 -1.63 12.39 -15.25
CA ASP A 404 -1.29 11.68 -14.02
C ASP A 404 -2.00 10.32 -14.00
N PHE A 405 -1.26 9.25 -14.28
CA PHE A 405 -1.76 7.89 -14.04
C PHE A 405 -1.60 7.53 -12.57
N THR A 406 -2.73 7.49 -11.87
CA THR A 406 -2.80 7.33 -10.42
C THR A 406 -3.74 6.19 -10.03
N GLY A 407 -3.86 5.94 -8.73
CA GLY A 407 -4.90 5.07 -8.20
C GLY A 407 -5.32 5.48 -6.79
N TYR A 408 -6.55 5.14 -6.41
CA TYR A 408 -7.09 5.34 -5.07
C TYR A 408 -6.26 4.59 -4.01
N GLY A 409 -5.82 3.36 -4.32
CA GLY A 409 -4.95 2.54 -3.46
C GLY A 409 -3.47 2.87 -3.55
N CYS A 410 -3.06 3.81 -4.41
CA CYS A 410 -1.66 4.05 -4.73
C CYS A 410 -0.93 4.87 -3.66
N VAL A 411 -0.22 4.17 -2.76
CA VAL A 411 0.58 4.77 -1.68
C VAL A 411 1.61 5.78 -2.21
N ASN A 412 2.32 5.45 -3.28
CA ASN A 412 3.38 6.29 -3.84
C ASN A 412 2.84 7.55 -4.51
N CYS A 413 1.65 7.47 -5.11
CA CYS A 413 0.97 8.62 -5.69
C CYS A 413 0.64 9.65 -4.60
N ARG A 414 0.08 9.20 -3.47
CA ARG A 414 -0.21 10.08 -2.33
C ARG A 414 1.06 10.65 -1.68
N LYS A 415 2.16 9.91 -1.70
CA LYS A 415 3.47 10.44 -1.26
C LYS A 415 3.97 11.55 -2.18
N MET A 416 3.91 11.37 -3.50
CA MET A 416 4.29 12.41 -4.46
C MET A 416 3.44 13.67 -4.28
N GLU A 417 2.12 13.53 -4.16
CA GLU A 417 1.23 14.68 -3.93
C GLU A 417 1.60 15.43 -2.65
N ALA A 418 1.80 14.71 -1.54
CA ALA A 418 2.11 15.33 -0.26
C ALA A 418 3.54 15.91 -0.18
N ALA A 419 4.52 15.27 -0.82
CA ALA A 419 5.91 15.66 -0.74
C ALA A 419 6.30 16.71 -1.79
N VAL A 420 5.82 16.54 -3.02
CA VAL A 420 6.25 17.29 -4.22
C VAL A 420 5.20 18.30 -4.68
N TRP A 421 3.93 17.89 -4.84
CA TRP A 421 2.91 18.82 -5.36
C TRP A 421 2.53 19.94 -4.39
N THR A 422 2.84 19.77 -3.09
CA THR A 422 2.66 20.84 -2.09
C THR A 422 3.73 21.92 -2.15
N ASP A 423 4.80 21.74 -2.94
CA ASP A 423 5.79 22.81 -3.16
C ASP A 423 5.15 23.95 -3.96
N PRO A 424 5.22 25.22 -3.49
CA PRO A 424 4.52 26.34 -4.13
C PRO A 424 4.90 26.55 -5.60
N GLN A 425 6.16 26.31 -5.96
CA GLN A 425 6.64 26.53 -7.32
C GLN A 425 6.16 25.42 -8.27
N VAL A 426 6.19 24.16 -7.81
CA VAL A 426 5.58 23.03 -8.53
C VAL A 426 4.07 23.23 -8.70
N ALA A 427 3.36 23.58 -7.62
CA ALA A 427 1.92 23.80 -7.66
C ALA A 427 1.53 24.91 -8.64
N THR A 428 2.29 26.01 -8.68
CA THR A 428 2.06 27.12 -9.61
C THR A 428 2.27 26.68 -11.06
N LEU A 429 3.37 25.97 -11.34
CA LEU A 429 3.64 25.44 -12.69
C LEU A 429 2.51 24.51 -13.16
N MET A 430 2.08 23.58 -12.30
CA MET A 430 1.01 22.65 -12.64
C MET A 430 -0.35 23.34 -12.86
N LYS A 431 -0.68 24.36 -12.07
CA LYS A 431 -1.96 25.08 -12.19
C LYS A 431 -2.00 26.05 -13.37
N GLU A 432 -0.88 26.72 -13.67
CA GLU A 432 -0.86 27.80 -14.66
C GLU A 432 -0.37 27.38 -16.05
N LYS A 433 0.46 26.33 -16.15
CA LYS A 433 1.10 25.93 -17.42
C LYS A 433 0.50 24.69 -18.06
N TYR A 434 -0.21 23.86 -17.30
CA TYR A 434 -0.70 22.57 -17.76
C TYR A 434 -2.18 22.38 -17.47
N VAL A 435 -2.85 21.65 -18.36
CA VAL A 435 -4.14 21.02 -18.04
C VAL A 435 -3.84 19.67 -17.38
N LEU A 436 -4.08 19.58 -16.08
CA LEU A 436 -3.92 18.33 -15.32
C LEU A 436 -5.11 17.39 -15.56
N ILE A 437 -4.83 16.22 -16.12
CA ILE A 437 -5.79 15.12 -16.29
C ILE A 437 -5.35 13.97 -15.39
N THR A 438 -6.19 13.58 -14.44
CA THR A 438 -5.91 12.48 -13.51
C THR A 438 -6.69 11.23 -13.90
N LEU A 439 -5.96 10.17 -14.24
CA LEU A 439 -6.52 8.91 -14.72
C LEU A 439 -6.37 7.83 -13.66
N TYR A 440 -7.47 7.50 -12.98
CA TYR A 440 -7.51 6.45 -11.95
C TYR A 440 -7.56 5.06 -12.59
N VAL A 441 -6.47 4.31 -12.50
CA VAL A 441 -6.37 2.96 -13.12
C VAL A 441 -7.09 1.87 -12.31
N ASP A 442 -7.46 2.16 -11.08
CA ASP A 442 -8.18 1.24 -10.18
C ASP A 442 -9.67 1.57 -10.03
N GLU A 443 -10.18 2.54 -10.79
CA GLU A 443 -11.58 2.96 -10.77
C GLU A 443 -12.51 1.85 -11.28
N LYS A 444 -13.53 1.51 -10.47
CA LYS A 444 -14.46 0.40 -10.74
C LYS A 444 -15.75 0.81 -11.43
N THR A 445 -15.91 2.09 -11.79
CA THR A 445 -17.05 2.59 -12.56
C THR A 445 -17.17 1.78 -13.85
N PRO A 446 -18.33 1.13 -14.12
CA PRO A 446 -18.50 0.30 -15.31
C PRO A 446 -18.51 1.17 -16.57
N LEU A 447 -17.85 0.69 -17.63
CA LEU A 447 -17.92 1.36 -18.92
C LEU A 447 -19.32 1.19 -19.54
N PRO A 448 -19.86 2.22 -20.24
CA PRO A 448 -21.14 2.12 -20.94
C PRO A 448 -21.18 0.97 -21.96
N GLU A 449 -20.05 0.71 -22.61
CA GLU A 449 -19.85 -0.40 -23.54
C GLU A 449 -18.61 -1.22 -23.14
N LYS A 450 -18.71 -2.54 -23.25
CA LYS A 450 -17.57 -3.45 -23.02
C LYS A 450 -16.74 -3.52 -24.28
N PHE A 451 -15.46 -3.23 -24.18
CA PHE A 451 -14.53 -3.29 -25.31
C PHE A 451 -13.61 -4.50 -25.16
N THR A 452 -13.46 -5.29 -26.21
CA THR A 452 -12.44 -6.33 -26.27
C THR A 452 -11.26 -5.80 -27.07
N VAL A 453 -10.09 -5.79 -26.45
CA VAL A 453 -8.82 -5.38 -27.06
C VAL A 453 -7.88 -6.58 -27.15
N GLN A 454 -7.06 -6.63 -28.18
CA GLN A 454 -5.99 -7.63 -28.28
C GLN A 454 -4.74 -7.10 -27.57
N GLU A 455 -4.28 -7.82 -26.55
CA GLU A 455 -3.07 -7.51 -25.80
C GLU A 455 -2.17 -8.76 -25.77
N ASN A 456 -0.95 -8.65 -26.31
CA ASN A 456 0.00 -9.78 -26.42
C ASN A 456 -0.57 -11.06 -27.07
N GLY A 457 -1.51 -10.90 -28.02
CA GLY A 457 -2.16 -12.03 -28.71
C GLY A 457 -3.28 -12.70 -27.91
N GLN A 458 -3.72 -12.13 -26.79
CA GLN A 458 -4.91 -12.55 -26.03
C GLN A 458 -6.00 -11.47 -26.10
N ASP A 459 -7.25 -11.92 -26.19
CA ASP A 459 -8.42 -11.05 -26.09
C ASP A 459 -8.67 -10.66 -24.63
N VAL A 460 -8.53 -9.38 -24.31
CA VAL A 460 -8.80 -8.82 -22.99
C VAL A 460 -10.05 -7.95 -23.07
N THR A 461 -11.08 -8.27 -22.29
CA THR A 461 -12.29 -7.44 -22.21
C THR A 461 -12.14 -6.39 -21.11
N LEU A 462 -12.14 -5.12 -21.49
CA LEU A 462 -12.17 -3.97 -20.60
C LEU A 462 -13.60 -3.76 -20.08
N ARG A 463 -13.77 -3.69 -18.76
CA ARG A 463 -15.10 -3.63 -18.11
C ARG A 463 -15.32 -2.34 -17.35
N THR A 464 -14.26 -1.71 -16.89
CA THR A 464 -14.29 -0.54 -16.01
C THR A 464 -13.47 0.62 -16.57
N VAL A 465 -13.73 1.83 -16.08
CA VAL A 465 -12.95 3.04 -16.39
C VAL A 465 -11.47 2.82 -16.07
N GLY A 466 -11.15 2.18 -14.94
CA GLY A 466 -9.79 1.81 -14.58
C GLY A 466 -9.13 0.86 -15.59
N ASP A 467 -9.86 -0.15 -16.10
CA ASP A 467 -9.34 -1.04 -17.15
C ASP A 467 -8.99 -0.26 -18.42
N ARG A 468 -9.83 0.72 -18.81
CA ARG A 468 -9.60 1.59 -19.98
C ARG A 468 -8.30 2.39 -19.81
N TRP A 469 -8.11 3.03 -18.67
CA TRP A 469 -6.91 3.84 -18.42
C TRP A 469 -5.65 3.01 -18.23
N SER A 470 -5.77 1.86 -17.56
CA SER A 470 -4.67 0.90 -17.43
C SER A 470 -4.22 0.36 -18.80
N TYR A 471 -5.17 0.09 -19.70
CA TYR A 471 -4.86 -0.30 -21.08
C TYR A 471 -4.22 0.84 -21.87
N LEU A 472 -4.75 2.07 -21.77
CA LEU A 472 -4.14 3.26 -22.40
C LEU A 472 -2.68 3.41 -21.96
N GLN A 473 -2.40 3.29 -20.67
CA GLN A 473 -1.05 3.42 -20.12
C GLN A 473 -0.06 2.43 -20.78
N ARG A 474 -0.47 1.15 -20.88
CA ARG A 474 0.36 0.09 -21.45
C ARG A 474 0.51 0.20 -22.96
N SER A 475 -0.60 0.36 -23.66
CA SER A 475 -0.64 0.37 -25.13
C SER A 475 0.00 1.62 -25.72
N LYS A 476 -0.23 2.79 -25.11
CA LYS A 476 0.26 4.07 -25.62
C LYS A 476 1.67 4.38 -25.14
N PHE A 477 1.92 4.23 -23.84
CA PHE A 477 3.15 4.70 -23.19
C PHE A 477 4.11 3.58 -22.78
N GLY A 478 3.71 2.31 -22.90
CA GLY A 478 4.58 1.17 -22.58
C GLY A 478 4.88 1.02 -21.08
N ALA A 479 4.06 1.62 -20.21
CA ALA A 479 4.24 1.62 -18.76
C ALA A 479 3.03 1.01 -18.05
N ASN A 480 3.26 0.48 -16.84
CA ASN A 480 2.18 -0.05 -15.98
C ASN A 480 2.41 0.26 -14.49
N ALA A 481 3.31 1.19 -14.20
CA ALA A 481 3.63 1.64 -12.86
C ALA A 481 2.76 2.85 -12.49
N GLN A 482 2.43 3.02 -11.21
CA GLN A 482 1.84 4.26 -10.69
C GLN A 482 2.61 4.70 -9.44
N PRO A 483 2.89 6.00 -9.23
CA PRO A 483 2.53 7.14 -10.08
C PRO A 483 3.34 7.18 -11.38
N PHE A 484 2.71 7.65 -12.46
CA PHE A 484 3.35 7.83 -13.75
C PHE A 484 2.81 9.09 -14.43
N TYR A 485 3.71 10.04 -14.68
CA TYR A 485 3.41 11.35 -15.22
C TYR A 485 3.95 11.49 -16.64
N VAL A 486 3.13 11.99 -17.56
CA VAL A 486 3.51 12.25 -18.95
C VAL A 486 3.02 13.63 -19.35
N LEU A 487 3.90 14.42 -19.96
CA LEU A 487 3.53 15.71 -20.57
C LEU A 487 3.32 15.50 -22.07
N ILE A 488 2.16 15.90 -22.58
CA ILE A 488 1.81 15.74 -23.99
C ILE A 488 1.33 17.06 -24.61
N ASP A 489 1.46 17.17 -25.93
CA ASP A 489 0.85 18.22 -26.73
C ASP A 489 -0.64 17.95 -27.00
N ASN A 490 -1.30 18.84 -27.75
CA ASN A 490 -2.74 18.77 -28.05
C ASN A 490 -3.09 17.67 -29.08
N GLU A 491 -2.09 17.06 -29.68
CA GLU A 491 -2.17 15.97 -30.65
C GLU A 491 -1.90 14.61 -29.97
N GLY A 492 -1.40 14.62 -28.73
CA GLY A 492 -1.16 13.45 -27.91
C GLY A 492 0.27 12.91 -27.99
N HIS A 493 1.21 13.68 -28.55
CA HIS A 493 2.63 13.33 -28.59
C HIS A 493 3.36 13.77 -27.30
N PRO A 494 4.37 13.03 -26.83
CA PRO A 494 5.14 13.39 -25.64
C PRO A 494 5.98 14.63 -25.88
N LEU A 495 5.97 15.57 -24.93
CA LEU A 495 6.85 16.75 -24.94
C LEU A 495 8.24 16.43 -24.38
N THR A 496 8.33 15.43 -23.50
CA THR A 496 9.55 15.03 -22.80
C THR A 496 9.45 13.55 -22.38
N GLY A 497 10.49 13.02 -21.73
CA GLY A 497 10.48 11.67 -21.16
C GLY A 497 9.48 11.53 -20.01
N SER A 498 9.16 10.32 -19.59
CA SER A 498 8.21 10.10 -18.50
C SER A 498 8.81 10.40 -17.12
N TYR A 499 7.96 10.70 -16.12
CA TYR A 499 8.38 10.81 -14.71
C TYR A 499 7.62 9.79 -13.85
N SER A 500 8.33 9.10 -12.96
CA SER A 500 7.76 8.08 -12.06
C SER A 500 7.93 8.48 -10.58
N TYR A 501 7.85 7.54 -9.64
CA TYR A 501 8.04 7.87 -8.22
C TYR A 501 9.46 8.38 -7.91
N ASN A 502 9.58 9.67 -7.56
CA ASN A 502 10.77 10.29 -7.00
C ASN A 502 10.39 11.57 -6.24
N GLU A 503 10.67 11.62 -4.94
CA GLU A 503 10.27 12.73 -4.05
C GLU A 503 11.15 13.99 -4.19
N ASP A 504 12.12 14.02 -5.11
CA ASP A 504 12.95 15.18 -5.38
C ASP A 504 12.18 16.28 -6.13
N VAL A 505 11.81 17.33 -5.39
CA VAL A 505 11.10 18.52 -5.87
C VAL A 505 11.84 19.21 -7.01
N SER A 506 13.17 19.29 -6.96
CA SER A 506 13.96 19.98 -8.00
C SER A 506 13.96 19.17 -9.29
N ALA A 507 14.09 17.85 -9.18
CA ALA A 507 14.01 16.97 -10.34
C ALA A 507 12.63 17.02 -11.00
N TYR A 508 11.56 17.05 -10.20
CA TYR A 508 10.19 17.15 -10.73
C TYR A 508 9.93 18.48 -11.43
N ARG A 509 10.42 19.58 -10.86
CA ARG A 509 10.35 20.89 -11.49
C ARG A 509 11.08 20.94 -12.82
N ASN A 510 12.31 20.42 -12.87
CA ASN A 510 13.07 20.35 -14.12
C ASN A 510 12.35 19.51 -15.19
N PHE A 511 11.54 18.53 -14.79
CA PHE A 511 10.68 17.79 -15.70
C PHE A 511 9.52 18.63 -16.24
N LEU A 512 8.88 19.45 -15.40
CA LEU A 512 7.80 20.37 -15.79
C LEU A 512 8.28 21.59 -16.60
N GLU A 513 9.56 21.96 -16.52
CA GLU A 513 10.10 23.13 -17.24
C GLU A 513 10.71 22.77 -18.61
N LYS A 514 10.87 21.48 -18.92
CA LYS A 514 11.32 20.98 -20.21
C LYS A 514 10.21 21.08 -21.26
#